data_AF-A0A8D8T5K6-F1
#
_entry.id   AF-A0A8D8T5K6-F1
#
_cell.length_a   1.000
_cell.length_b   1.000
_cell.length_c   1.000
_cell.angle_alpha   90.00
_cell.angle_beta   90.00
_cell.angle_gamma   90.00
#
_symmetry.space_group_name_H-M   'P 1'
#
loop_
_entity.id
_entity.type
_entity.pdbx_description
1 polymer ?
#
loop_
_entity_poly.entity_id
_entity_poly.type
_entity_poly.pdbx_seq_one_letter_code
_entity_poly.pdbx_strand_id
1 'polypeptide(L)'
;MTFRYEDSVNSSTNPSSSFDKELECKLSQFSDPPPESGSSSPQYCLRQWDSLLCWPPTKNGSLAIVPCFGEMNGIQYDTSQNASKWCNSNGTWDIANYSLCEIIERVSQDDQYEATGIETTTMIYSVGYVLSLIVLLIAVWIFVYFKDLRCLRNKIHTNLMCTYILADFMWIVMKSW
;
A
#
# COMPACT_ATOMS: atom_id res chain seq x y z
N MET A 1 1.23 -0.51 51.85
CA MET A 1 1.20 -1.14 50.51
C MET A 1 1.80 -0.14 49.55
N THR A 2 3.05 -0.38 49.18
CA THR A 2 3.87 0.50 48.34
C THR A 2 3.47 0.32 46.88
N PHE A 3 2.99 1.40 46.24
CA PHE A 3 2.76 1.41 44.79
C PHE A 3 4.11 1.51 44.09
N ARG A 4 4.45 0.44 43.35
CA ARG A 4 5.72 0.25 42.67
C ARG A 4 5.73 1.04 41.34
N TYR A 5 6.87 1.65 41.09
CA TYR A 5 7.25 2.55 40.02
C TYR A 5 7.67 1.72 38.79
N GLU A 6 6.75 1.15 38.00
CA GLU A 6 7.17 0.22 36.92
C GLU A 6 6.20 -0.02 35.75
N ASP A 7 5.41 0.96 35.31
CA ASP A 7 4.58 0.81 34.10
C ASP A 7 4.84 1.88 33.02
N SER A 8 6.07 2.42 32.97
CA SER A 8 6.53 3.36 31.93
C SER A 8 7.30 2.71 30.77
N VAL A 9 7.24 1.39 30.56
CA VAL A 9 7.97 0.73 29.45
C VAL A 9 7.18 -0.43 28.85
N ASN A 10 5.96 -0.19 28.34
CA ASN A 10 5.36 -1.16 27.40
C ASN A 10 4.27 -0.58 26.50
N SER A 11 4.47 0.66 26.02
CA SER A 11 3.71 1.11 24.85
C SER A 11 4.40 0.52 23.63
N SER A 12 3.83 -0.54 23.09
CA SER A 12 4.13 -1.16 21.80
C SER A 12 4.47 -0.12 20.73
N THR A 13 5.76 0.19 20.55
CA THR A 13 6.22 0.98 19.42
C THR A 13 6.43 0.02 18.26
N ASN A 14 5.38 -0.21 17.47
CA ASN A 14 5.57 -0.56 16.07
C ASN A 14 6.35 0.60 15.44
N PRO A 15 7.61 0.42 15.02
CA PRO A 15 8.43 1.52 14.53
C PRO A 15 8.14 1.70 13.03
N SER A 16 6.91 2.09 12.69
CA SER A 16 6.46 2.18 11.29
C SER A 16 5.74 3.47 10.96
N SER A 17 5.93 4.55 11.73
CA SER A 17 5.59 5.88 11.23
C SER A 17 6.84 6.52 10.62
N SER A 18 6.73 6.96 9.36
CA SER A 18 7.78 7.76 8.68
C SER A 18 8.19 9.00 9.50
N PHE A 19 7.30 9.47 10.37
CA PHE A 19 7.49 10.61 11.24
C PHE A 19 8.48 10.33 12.38
N ASP A 20 8.41 9.14 13.00
CA ASP A 20 9.33 8.75 14.07
C ASP A 20 10.78 8.70 13.55
N LYS A 21 10.97 8.16 12.35
CA LYS A 21 12.29 8.09 11.70
C LYS A 21 12.85 9.46 11.34
N GLU A 22 11.99 10.39 10.91
CA GLU A 22 12.38 11.78 10.69
C GLU A 22 12.83 12.44 12.00
N LEU A 23 12.07 12.24 13.08
CA LEU A 23 12.40 12.77 14.40
C LEU A 23 13.75 12.22 14.90
N GLU A 24 13.99 10.91 14.79
CA GLU A 24 15.27 10.30 15.14
C GLU A 24 16.44 10.88 14.33
N CYS A 25 16.22 11.16 13.03
CA CYS A 25 17.23 11.79 12.19
C CYS A 25 17.57 13.21 12.67
N LYS A 26 16.55 14.00 13.04
CA LYS A 26 16.73 15.35 13.58
C LYS A 26 17.41 15.33 14.95
N LEU A 27 17.09 14.37 15.81
CA LEU A 27 17.75 14.20 17.10
C LEU A 27 19.23 13.84 16.93
N SER A 28 19.55 12.98 15.97
CA SER A 28 20.93 12.58 15.66
C SER A 28 21.79 13.75 15.18
N GLN A 29 21.18 14.77 14.56
CA GLN A 29 21.87 15.96 14.08
C GLN A 29 22.53 16.77 15.22
N PHE A 30 21.99 16.71 16.45
CA PHE A 30 22.58 17.41 17.60
C PHE A 30 23.88 16.77 18.10
N SER A 31 24.11 15.50 17.78
CA SER A 31 25.28 14.73 18.19
C SER A 31 26.40 14.74 17.14
N ASP A 32 26.12 15.27 15.94
CA ASP A 32 27.10 15.33 14.86
C ASP A 32 28.21 16.37 15.20
N PRO A 33 29.46 16.16 14.74
CA PRO A 33 30.55 17.08 15.01
C PRO A 33 30.23 18.48 14.45
N PRO A 34 30.55 19.57 15.17
CA PRO A 34 30.29 20.92 14.71
C PRO A 34 31.03 21.18 13.39
N PRO A 35 30.44 21.92 12.45
CA PRO A 35 31.12 22.26 11.20
C PRO A 35 32.40 23.04 11.53
N GLU A 36 33.55 22.55 11.06
CA GLU A 36 34.85 23.20 11.29
C GLU A 36 34.86 24.61 10.68
N SER A 37 34.72 25.62 11.54
CA SER A 37 34.72 27.04 11.20
C SER A 37 36.13 27.55 10.93
N GLY A 38 36.73 27.12 9.82
CA GLY A 38 38.08 27.56 9.44
C GLY A 38 38.53 27.26 8.01
N SER A 39 37.74 26.54 7.21
CA SER A 39 38.06 26.25 5.80
C SER A 39 37.00 26.83 4.87
N SER A 40 37.43 27.39 3.73
CA SER A 40 36.58 28.05 2.73
C SER A 40 35.60 27.13 2.00
N SER A 41 35.53 25.85 2.38
CA SER A 41 34.65 24.83 1.83
C SER A 41 34.18 23.90 2.96
N PRO A 42 32.87 23.61 3.09
CA PRO A 42 32.39 22.60 4.05
C PRO A 42 33.10 21.28 3.78
N GLN A 43 33.75 20.66 4.77
CA GLN A 43 34.51 19.40 4.56
C GLN A 43 33.61 18.14 4.51
N TYR A 44 32.34 18.31 4.88
CA TYR A 44 31.35 17.26 4.97
C TYR A 44 30.02 17.74 4.40
N CYS A 45 29.25 16.82 3.81
CA CYS A 45 27.81 16.98 3.67
C CYS A 45 27.16 16.73 5.03
N LEU A 46 26.29 17.64 5.45
CA LEU A 46 25.58 17.54 6.73
C LEU A 46 24.52 16.44 6.70
N ARG A 47 24.12 15.96 7.87
CA ARG A 47 23.01 15.01 7.99
C ARG A 47 21.74 15.57 7.35
N GLN A 48 21.08 14.74 6.56
CA GLN A 48 19.86 15.13 5.84
C GLN A 48 18.85 13.99 5.85
N TRP A 49 17.60 14.34 6.14
CA TRP A 49 16.43 13.49 5.89
C TRP A 49 15.89 13.75 4.48
N ASP A 50 15.60 12.70 3.72
CA ASP A 50 15.06 12.82 2.35
C ASP A 50 13.71 12.11 2.17
N SER A 51 12.91 12.10 3.23
CA SER A 51 11.59 11.46 3.27
C SER A 51 11.59 9.93 3.28
N LEU A 52 12.74 9.27 3.09
CA LEU A 52 12.88 7.81 3.25
C LEU A 52 13.97 7.42 4.24
N LEU A 53 15.18 7.98 4.08
CA LEU A 53 16.35 7.60 4.88
C LEU A 53 17.03 8.81 5.51
N CYS A 54 17.68 8.56 6.64
CA CYS A 54 18.52 9.54 7.31
C CYS A 54 19.97 9.38 6.83
N TRP A 55 20.46 10.33 6.03
CA TRP A 55 21.82 10.31 5.51
C TRP A 55 22.81 10.81 6.55
N PRO A 56 23.82 10.01 6.94
CA PRO A 56 24.82 10.44 7.91
C PRO A 56 25.76 11.51 7.35
N PRO A 57 26.39 12.32 8.22
CA PRO A 57 27.40 13.27 7.79
C PRO A 57 28.53 12.52 7.09
N THR A 58 28.84 12.94 5.87
CA THR A 58 29.71 12.20 4.96
C THR A 58 30.75 13.15 4.40
N LYS A 59 32.01 12.71 4.31
CA LYS A 59 33.12 13.54 3.85
C LYS A 59 32.93 13.92 2.38
N ASN A 60 33.36 15.12 2.01
CA ASN A 60 33.32 15.55 0.62
C ASN A 60 34.06 14.59 -0.33
N GLY A 61 33.47 14.35 -1.50
CA GLY A 61 34.02 13.44 -2.51
C GLY A 61 33.92 11.97 -2.10
N SER A 62 32.98 11.63 -1.21
CA SER A 62 32.75 10.24 -0.78
C SER A 62 31.27 9.85 -0.85
N LEU A 63 31.03 8.54 -0.84
CA LEU A 63 29.71 7.93 -0.96
C LEU A 63 29.18 7.55 0.43
N ALA A 64 27.98 8.03 0.76
CA ALA A 64 27.23 7.57 1.93
C ALA A 64 26.50 6.28 1.56
N ILE A 65 26.57 5.27 2.45
CA ILE A 65 25.91 3.97 2.27
C ILE A 65 25.11 3.70 3.53
N VAL A 66 23.82 3.42 3.36
CA VAL A 66 22.88 3.10 4.46
C VAL A 66 21.99 1.93 4.04
N PRO A 67 21.59 1.05 4.98
CA PRO A 67 20.67 -0.04 4.66
C PRO A 67 19.34 0.51 4.17
N CYS A 68 18.69 -0.23 3.27
CA CYS A 68 17.33 0.08 2.83
C CYS A 68 16.36 0.07 4.01
N PHE A 69 15.26 0.82 3.88
CA PHE A 69 14.21 0.84 4.89
C PHE A 69 13.48 -0.50 4.92
N GLY A 70 13.02 -0.93 6.10
CA GLY A 70 12.33 -2.22 6.24
C GLY A 70 10.89 -2.20 5.75
N GLU A 71 10.15 -1.13 6.03
CA GLU A 71 8.74 -0.99 5.69
C GLU A 71 8.44 0.45 5.28
N MET A 72 7.63 0.62 4.23
CA MET A 72 6.99 1.88 3.89
C MET A 72 5.54 1.65 3.49
N ASN A 73 4.61 2.37 4.13
CA ASN A 73 3.18 2.28 3.83
C ASN A 73 2.60 0.84 3.84
N GLY A 74 3.13 -0.05 4.69
CA GLY A 74 2.71 -1.45 4.78
C GLY A 74 3.38 -2.39 3.76
N ILE A 75 4.27 -1.88 2.90
CA ILE A 75 5.06 -2.68 1.96
C ILE A 75 6.45 -2.93 2.55
N GLN A 76 6.89 -4.19 2.59
CA GLN A 76 8.18 -4.61 3.13
C GLN A 76 9.28 -4.55 2.07
N TYR A 77 10.48 -4.10 2.44
CA TYR A 77 11.64 -3.91 1.57
C TYR A 77 12.88 -4.60 2.13
N ASP A 78 13.77 -5.03 1.23
CA ASP A 78 14.94 -5.83 1.59
C ASP A 78 15.99 -4.99 2.31
N THR A 79 16.09 -5.16 3.63
CA THR A 79 17.06 -4.46 4.47
C THR A 79 18.48 -5.03 4.37
N SER A 80 18.69 -6.15 3.67
CA SER A 80 20.03 -6.69 3.41
C SER A 80 20.79 -5.87 2.36
N GLN A 81 20.03 -5.12 1.54
CA GLN A 81 20.54 -4.25 0.50
C GLN A 81 20.76 -2.82 1.04
N ASN A 82 21.54 -2.03 0.30
CA ASN A 82 21.92 -0.68 0.71
C ASN A 82 21.53 0.36 -0.33
N ALA A 83 21.05 1.51 0.15
CA ALA A 83 20.94 2.73 -0.62
C ALA A 83 22.25 3.53 -0.54
N SER A 84 22.54 4.30 -1.57
CA SER A 84 23.75 5.14 -1.61
C SER A 84 23.49 6.56 -2.07
N LYS A 85 24.29 7.52 -1.59
CA LYS A 85 24.18 8.94 -1.97
C LYS A 85 25.54 9.59 -2.01
N TRP A 86 25.79 10.37 -3.05
CA TRP A 86 27.09 11.01 -3.26
C TRP A 86 27.17 12.37 -2.56
N CYS A 87 28.27 12.61 -1.85
CA CYS A 87 28.60 13.92 -1.27
C CYS A 87 29.58 14.66 -2.19
N ASN A 88 29.15 15.78 -2.76
CA ASN A 88 29.97 16.58 -3.67
C ASN A 88 31.14 17.27 -2.94
N SER A 89 32.16 17.67 -3.71
CA SER A 89 33.31 18.42 -3.20
C SER A 89 32.94 19.80 -2.63
N ASN A 90 31.75 20.31 -2.94
CA ASN A 90 31.19 21.54 -2.40
C ASN A 90 30.37 21.33 -1.11
N GLY A 91 30.34 20.12 -0.55
CA GLY A 91 29.55 19.76 0.64
C GLY A 91 28.05 19.72 0.41
N THR A 92 27.62 19.51 -0.84
CA THR A 92 26.21 19.36 -1.21
C THR A 92 25.89 17.91 -1.58
N TRP A 93 24.72 17.45 -1.17
CA TRP A 93 24.23 16.13 -1.52
C TRP A 93 23.78 16.04 -2.98
N ASP A 94 24.08 14.90 -3.62
CA ASP A 94 23.50 14.52 -4.91
C ASP A 94 22.23 13.68 -4.73
N ILE A 95 21.63 13.24 -5.83
CA ILE A 95 20.45 12.35 -5.86
C ILE A 95 20.82 10.99 -5.25
N ALA A 96 19.95 10.50 -4.36
CA ALA A 96 20.10 9.18 -3.75
C ALA A 96 19.74 8.06 -4.72
N ASN A 97 20.51 6.97 -4.67
CA ASN A 97 20.32 5.77 -5.46
C ASN A 97 19.71 4.66 -4.60
N TYR A 98 18.48 4.30 -4.92
CA TYR A 98 17.69 3.25 -4.27
C TYR A 98 17.53 2.00 -5.15
N SER A 99 18.35 1.83 -6.18
CA SER A 99 18.17 0.75 -7.17
C SER A 99 18.22 -0.66 -6.58
N LEU A 100 18.84 -0.83 -5.41
CA LEU A 100 18.93 -2.11 -4.71
C LEU A 100 17.84 -2.29 -3.65
N CYS A 101 17.04 -1.26 -3.35
CA CYS A 101 15.96 -1.34 -2.38
C CYS A 101 14.70 -1.90 -3.04
N GLU A 102 14.67 -3.22 -3.19
CA GLU A 102 13.55 -3.94 -3.76
C GLU A 102 12.54 -4.36 -2.68
N ILE A 103 11.29 -4.52 -3.09
CA ILE A 103 10.23 -5.03 -2.24
C ILE A 103 10.57 -6.48 -1.90
N ILE A 104 10.54 -6.85 -0.62
CA ILE A 104 10.56 -8.26 -0.27
C ILE A 104 9.19 -8.78 -0.68
N GLU A 105 9.13 -9.48 -1.81
CA GLU A 105 8.04 -10.39 -2.11
C GLU A 105 8.11 -11.53 -1.10
N ARG A 106 7.75 -11.23 0.16
CA ARG A 106 7.22 -12.25 1.03
C ARG A 106 5.91 -12.58 0.35
N VAL A 107 5.96 -13.59 -0.50
CA VAL A 107 4.83 -14.46 -0.79
C VAL A 107 4.47 -15.06 0.57
N SER A 108 3.91 -14.24 1.46
CA SER A 108 3.27 -14.71 2.63
C SER A 108 2.12 -15.53 2.05
N GLN A 109 2.07 -16.79 2.46
CA GLN A 109 1.04 -17.72 2.01
C GLN A 109 -0.38 -17.16 2.30
N ASP A 110 -0.44 -16.15 3.18
CA ASP A 110 -1.59 -15.33 3.55
C ASP A 110 -1.94 -14.26 2.51
N ASP A 111 -0.98 -13.49 1.96
CA ASP A 111 -1.24 -12.49 0.90
C ASP A 111 -1.59 -13.15 -0.44
N GLN A 112 -1.00 -14.32 -0.74
CA GLN A 112 -1.47 -15.16 -1.84
C GLN A 112 -2.90 -15.64 -1.60
N TYR A 113 -3.27 -16.00 -0.38
CA TYR A 113 -4.63 -16.44 -0.04
C TYR A 113 -5.64 -15.29 -0.05
N GLU A 114 -5.22 -14.06 0.29
CA GLU A 114 -6.07 -12.88 0.22
C GLU A 114 -6.22 -12.38 -1.23
N ALA A 115 -5.13 -12.33 -2.01
CA ALA A 115 -5.20 -12.00 -3.43
C ALA A 115 -5.95 -13.07 -4.24
N THR A 116 -5.64 -14.36 -4.05
CA THR A 116 -6.40 -15.46 -4.68
C THR A 116 -7.81 -15.59 -4.09
N GLY A 117 -8.02 -15.23 -2.83
CA GLY A 117 -9.32 -15.17 -2.17
C GLY A 117 -10.22 -14.10 -2.77
N ILE A 118 -9.67 -12.92 -3.06
CA ILE A 118 -10.38 -11.83 -3.74
C ILE A 118 -10.66 -12.20 -5.21
N GLU A 119 -9.72 -12.82 -5.91
CA GLU A 119 -9.94 -13.30 -7.30
C GLU A 119 -10.99 -14.41 -7.37
N THR A 120 -10.92 -15.42 -6.50
CA THR A 120 -11.90 -16.52 -6.45
C THR A 120 -13.28 -16.05 -6.02
N THR A 121 -13.35 -15.15 -5.02
CA THR A 121 -14.61 -14.53 -4.60
C THR A 121 -15.22 -13.71 -5.74
N THR A 122 -14.42 -12.92 -6.44
CA THR A 122 -14.87 -12.13 -7.60
C THR A 122 -15.38 -13.05 -8.72
N MET A 123 -14.70 -14.17 -8.98
CA MET A 123 -15.12 -15.16 -9.97
C MET A 123 -16.47 -15.81 -9.60
N ILE A 124 -16.65 -16.23 -8.35
CA ILE A 124 -17.91 -16.84 -7.88
C ILE A 124 -19.06 -15.84 -7.98
N TYR A 125 -18.86 -14.59 -7.55
CA TYR A 125 -19.87 -13.55 -7.71
C TYR A 125 -20.20 -13.31 -9.18
N SER A 126 -19.19 -13.18 -10.05
CA SER A 126 -19.38 -12.99 -11.49
C SER A 126 -20.20 -14.12 -12.12
N VAL A 127 -19.85 -15.38 -11.85
CA VAL A 127 -20.57 -16.55 -12.36
C VAL A 127 -21.99 -16.60 -11.82
N GLY A 128 -22.20 -16.28 -10.54
CA GLY A 128 -23.51 -16.21 -9.90
C GLY A 128 -24.44 -15.19 -10.58
N TYR A 129 -23.92 -13.99 -10.87
CA TYR A 129 -24.68 -12.96 -11.57
C TYR A 129 -25.05 -13.37 -13.00
N VAL A 130 -24.13 -13.96 -13.76
CA VAL A 130 -24.41 -14.46 -15.11
C VAL A 130 -25.46 -15.56 -15.09
N LEU A 131 -25.35 -16.52 -14.17
CA LEU A 131 -26.31 -17.62 -14.04
C LEU A 131 -27.71 -17.12 -13.64
N SER A 132 -27.79 -16.17 -12.69
CA SER A 132 -29.04 -15.50 -12.32
C SER A 132 -29.71 -14.86 -13.54
N LEU A 133 -28.96 -14.08 -14.33
CA LEU A 133 -29.47 -13.45 -15.54
C LEU A 133 -30.01 -14.45 -16.57
N ILE A 134 -29.30 -15.56 -16.81
CA ILE A 134 -29.75 -16.59 -17.76
C ILE A 134 -31.09 -17.19 -17.30
N VAL A 135 -31.22 -17.54 -16.02
CA VAL A 135 -32.45 -18.12 -15.46
C VAL A 135 -33.61 -17.13 -15.56
N LEU A 136 -33.39 -15.85 -15.25
CA LEU A 136 -34.40 -14.80 -15.36
C LEU A 136 -34.87 -14.59 -16.80
N LEU A 137 -33.94 -14.57 -17.77
CA LEU A 137 -34.26 -14.42 -19.18
C LEU A 137 -35.13 -15.58 -19.68
N ILE A 138 -34.80 -16.82 -19.30
CA ILE A 138 -35.60 -18.00 -19.64
C ILE A 138 -36.99 -17.91 -19.01
N ALA A 139 -37.09 -17.51 -17.74
CA ALA A 139 -38.37 -17.35 -17.05
C ALA A 139 -39.26 -16.31 -17.76
N VAL A 140 -38.73 -15.14 -18.09
CA VAL A 140 -39.46 -14.09 -18.83
C VAL A 140 -39.87 -14.59 -20.21
N TRP A 141 -38.98 -15.29 -20.93
CA TRP A 141 -39.29 -15.83 -22.26
C TRP A 141 -40.47 -16.81 -22.23
N ILE A 142 -40.50 -17.72 -21.25
CA ILE A 142 -41.61 -18.66 -21.05
C ILE A 142 -42.91 -17.91 -20.75
N PHE A 143 -42.89 -16.92 -19.84
CA PHE A 143 -44.09 -16.13 -19.49
C PHE A 143 -44.64 -15.30 -20.66
N VAL A 144 -43.78 -14.81 -21.55
CA VAL A 144 -44.19 -14.05 -22.75
C VAL A 144 -44.70 -14.99 -23.85
N TYR A 145 -44.08 -16.17 -24.01
CA TYR A 145 -44.44 -17.16 -25.03
C TYR A 145 -45.82 -17.78 -24.77
N PHE A 146 -46.08 -18.20 -23.53
CA PHE A 146 -47.39 -18.75 -23.14
C PHE A 146 -48.41 -17.63 -22.97
N LYS A 147 -48.99 -17.23 -24.10
CA LYS A 147 -49.99 -16.16 -24.19
C LYS A 147 -51.20 -16.37 -23.27
N ASP A 148 -51.52 -17.61 -22.92
CA ASP A 148 -52.62 -18.03 -22.04
C ASP A 148 -52.36 -17.80 -20.54
N LEU A 149 -51.11 -17.66 -20.10
CA LEU A 149 -50.76 -17.43 -18.69
C LEU A 149 -50.75 -15.94 -18.30
N ARG A 150 -51.11 -15.01 -19.21
CA ARG A 150 -51.06 -13.55 -18.98
C ARG A 150 -52.27 -13.02 -18.19
N CYS A 151 -52.49 -13.56 -16.99
CA CYS A 151 -53.38 -12.97 -15.98
C CYS A 151 -52.78 -11.71 -15.33
N LEU A 152 -53.59 -10.89 -14.66
CA LEU A 152 -53.16 -9.68 -13.91
C LEU A 152 -51.97 -9.97 -12.96
N ARG A 153 -52.01 -11.12 -12.29
CA ARG A 153 -50.95 -11.60 -11.38
C ARG A 153 -49.62 -11.85 -12.10
N ASN A 154 -49.66 -12.39 -13.32
CA ASN A 154 -48.46 -12.70 -14.10
C ASN A 154 -47.83 -11.42 -14.69
N LYS A 155 -48.63 -10.38 -14.96
CA LYS A 155 -48.11 -9.05 -15.34
C LYS A 155 -47.28 -8.40 -14.24
N ILE A 156 -47.73 -8.46 -12.98
CA ILE A 156 -46.99 -7.89 -11.85
C ILE A 156 -45.66 -8.64 -11.68
N HIS A 157 -45.70 -9.98 -11.71
CA HIS A 157 -44.50 -10.82 -11.59
C HIS A 157 -43.50 -10.56 -12.72
N THR A 158 -43.99 -10.43 -13.96
CA THR A 158 -43.13 -10.09 -15.11
C THR A 158 -42.46 -8.72 -14.93
N ASN A 159 -43.19 -7.72 -14.43
CA ASN A 159 -42.62 -6.38 -14.22
C ASN A 159 -41.51 -6.39 -13.16
N LEU A 160 -41.68 -7.16 -12.08
CA LEU A 160 -40.64 -7.35 -11.05
C LEU A 160 -39.40 -8.06 -11.62
N MET A 161 -39.59 -9.12 -12.41
CA MET A 161 -38.49 -9.83 -13.07
C MET A 161 -37.74 -8.94 -14.07
N CYS A 162 -38.44 -8.09 -14.84
CA CYS A 162 -37.82 -7.11 -15.74
C CYS A 162 -36.94 -6.10 -14.99
N THR A 163 -37.39 -5.59 -13.84
CA THR A 163 -36.58 -4.65 -13.04
C THR A 163 -35.30 -5.30 -12.50
N TYR A 164 -35.36 -6.58 -12.12
CA TYR A 164 -34.19 -7.32 -11.65
C TYR A 164 -33.18 -7.57 -12.77
N ILE A 165 -33.64 -7.91 -13.99
CA ILE A 165 -32.78 -8.03 -15.18
C ILE A 165 -32.04 -6.72 -15.48
N LEU A 166 -32.74 -5.58 -15.45
CA LEU A 166 -32.13 -4.27 -15.72
C LEU A 166 -31.09 -3.89 -14.66
N ALA A 167 -31.36 -4.19 -13.38
CA ALA A 167 -30.42 -3.93 -12.29
C ALA A 167 -29.14 -4.79 -12.43
N ASP A 168 -29.29 -6.09 -12.70
CA ASP A 168 -28.17 -7.01 -12.90
C ASP A 168 -27.36 -6.63 -14.16
N PHE A 169 -28.03 -6.25 -15.25
CA PHE A 169 -27.36 -5.78 -16.47
C PHE A 169 -26.58 -4.48 -16.22
N MET A 170 -27.18 -3.50 -15.53
CA MET A 170 -26.50 -2.25 -15.17
C MET A 170 -25.27 -2.49 -14.27
N TRP A 171 -25.37 -3.41 -13.31
CA TRP A 171 -24.24 -3.80 -12.46
C TRP A 171 -23.08 -4.39 -13.27
N ILE A 172 -23.39 -5.29 -14.23
CA ILE A 172 -22.37 -5.89 -15.11
C ILE A 172 -21.70 -4.83 -15.98
N VAL A 173 -22.49 -3.91 -16.57
CA VAL A 173 -21.95 -2.82 -17.41
C VAL A 173 -21.05 -1.90 -16.59
N MET A 174 -21.45 -1.53 -15.37
CA MET A 174 -20.63 -0.69 -14.47
C MET A 174 -19.34 -1.39 -14.04
N LYS A 175 -19.35 -2.71 -13.85
CA LYS A 175 -18.14 -3.49 -13.57
C LYS A 175 -17.23 -3.66 -14.79
N SER A 176 -17.74 -3.45 -16.00
CA SER A 176 -17.02 -3.67 -17.26
C SER A 176 -16.34 -2.41 -17.81
N TRP A 177 -16.51 -1.26 -17.17
CA TRP A 177 -15.90 0.04 -17.52
C TRP A 177 -15.07 0.53 -16.33
#